data_AF-A0A349SFF3-F1
#
_entry.id   AF-A0A349SFF3-F1
#
_cell.length_a   1.000
_cell.length_b   1.000
_cell.length_c   1.000
_cell.angle_alpha   90.00
_cell.angle_beta   90.00
_cell.angle_gamma   90.00
#
_symmetry.space_group_name_H-M   'P 1'
#
loop_
_entity.id
_entity.type
_entity.pdbx_description
1 polymer ?
#
loop_
_entity_poly.entity_id
_entity_poly.type
_entity_poly.pdbx_seq_one_letter_code
_entity_poly.pdbx_strand_id
1 'polypeptide(L)'
;MIGLRDPALTSKLALAEPFKQLRRAWAEVEESARSRLTGKVRPTLPEDDISLIRRKIDRCLSEAGGAASARARAASLGGVYLDLELVGQQRFLRLLAEDYGVATTTLHTAVQAWLACADGKDPNNERGLLRAEQNLRKTLRAPRMHLLTQFNELPQGVKFLADMRSQLLSIKHESASLNAFDKEFKELLATWFDVGFLEL
;
A
#
# COMPACT_ATOMS: atom_id res chain seq x y z
N MET A 1 23.69 40.29 20.83
CA MET A 1 24.34 38.96 20.89
C MET A 1 23.26 37.97 21.35
N ILE A 2 22.32 37.68 20.45
CA ILE A 2 22.15 36.41 19.69
C ILE A 2 22.04 35.19 20.60
N GLY A 3 20.87 34.55 20.54
CA GLY A 3 20.60 33.23 21.10
C GLY A 3 19.15 32.78 20.91
N LEU A 4 18.52 33.13 19.79
CA LEU A 4 17.21 32.56 19.39
C LEU A 4 17.42 31.07 19.11
N ARG A 5 16.91 30.24 20.01
CA ARG A 5 16.90 28.79 19.88
C ARG A 5 15.77 28.43 18.91
N ASP A 6 16.13 28.11 17.67
CA ASP A 6 15.17 27.67 16.63
C ASP A 6 14.45 26.38 17.06
N PRO A 7 13.11 26.36 17.19
CA PRO A 7 12.34 25.16 17.50
C PRO A 7 12.14 24.21 16.30
N ALA A 8 12.70 24.53 15.12
CA ALA A 8 12.50 23.76 13.89
C ALA A 8 13.39 22.49 13.78
N LEU A 9 14.39 22.32 14.65
CA LEU A 9 15.37 21.24 14.56
C LEU A 9 15.04 20.01 15.43
N THR A 10 14.11 20.11 16.37
CA THR A 10 13.77 19.01 17.29
C THR A 10 12.75 18.01 16.74
N SER A 11 12.05 18.31 15.64
CA SER A 11 11.08 17.40 15.03
C SER A 11 11.71 16.30 14.16
N LYS A 12 12.91 16.51 13.60
CA LYS A 12 13.53 15.57 12.65
C LYS A 12 14.20 14.35 13.29
N LEU A 13 14.42 14.34 14.60
CA LEU A 13 15.14 13.24 15.29
C LEU A 13 14.23 12.21 15.99
N ALA A 14 12.92 12.47 16.11
CA ALA A 14 12.01 11.59 16.85
C ALA A 14 11.48 10.38 16.06
N LEU A 15 11.78 10.29 14.75
CA LEU A 15 11.27 9.22 13.88
C LEU A 15 12.17 7.99 13.79
N ALA A 16 13.39 8.01 14.33
CA ALA A 16 14.34 6.90 14.14
C ALA A 16 14.12 5.71 15.10
N GLU A 17 13.60 5.95 16.31
CA GLU A 17 13.35 4.88 17.31
C GLU A 17 12.09 4.03 17.07
N PRO A 18 10.96 4.56 16.55
CA PRO A 18 9.77 3.77 16.23
C PRO A 18 10.00 2.60 15.26
N PHE A 19 10.94 2.75 14.31
CA PHE A 19 11.19 1.75 13.27
C PHE A 19 11.93 0.50 13.76
N LYS A 20 12.76 0.62 14.81
CA LYS A 20 13.52 -0.53 15.35
C LYS A 20 12.60 -1.56 16.00
N GLN A 21 11.56 -1.11 16.71
CA GLN A 21 10.59 -2.00 17.37
C GLN A 21 9.70 -2.71 16.35
N LEU A 22 9.24 -1.99 15.30
CA LEU A 22 8.47 -2.56 14.21
C LEU A 22 9.28 -3.61 13.43
N ARG A 23 10.55 -3.29 13.14
CA ARG A 23 11.48 -4.22 12.49
C ARG A 23 11.66 -5.51 13.27
N ARG A 24 11.77 -5.47 14.61
CA ARG A 24 11.88 -6.68 15.43
C ARG A 24 10.63 -7.55 15.33
N ALA A 25 9.44 -6.95 15.46
CA ALA A 25 8.17 -7.66 15.38
C ALA A 25 7.95 -8.35 14.02
N TRP A 26 8.43 -7.74 12.92
CA TRP A 26 8.30 -8.32 11.59
C TRP A 26 9.45 -9.25 11.21
N ALA A 27 10.64 -9.06 11.78
CA ALA A 27 11.76 -9.96 11.58
C ALA A 27 11.46 -11.38 12.09
N GLU A 28 10.66 -11.54 13.14
CA GLU A 28 10.18 -12.84 13.63
C GLU A 28 9.22 -13.50 12.62
N VAL A 29 8.30 -12.71 12.04
CA VAL A 29 7.39 -13.19 10.98
C VAL A 29 8.18 -13.56 9.72
N GLU A 30 9.18 -12.75 9.35
CA GLU A 30 10.06 -13.03 8.22
C GLU A 30 10.96 -14.25 8.48
N GLU A 31 11.50 -14.46 9.68
CA GLU A 31 12.37 -15.60 10.00
C GLU A 31 11.65 -16.93 9.80
N SER A 32 10.37 -16.99 10.17
CA SER A 32 9.51 -18.13 9.87
C SER A 32 9.31 -18.38 8.36
N ALA A 33 9.50 -17.35 7.52
CA ALA A 33 9.34 -17.39 6.07
C ALA A 33 10.66 -17.36 5.26
N ARG A 34 11.80 -17.08 5.91
CA ARG A 34 13.09 -16.65 5.32
C ARG A 34 13.86 -17.70 4.55
N SER A 35 13.36 -18.92 4.40
CA SER A 35 14.08 -19.94 3.63
C SER A 35 14.25 -19.59 2.14
N ARG A 36 13.54 -18.58 1.59
CA ARG A 36 13.59 -18.28 0.15
C ARG A 36 13.66 -16.78 -0.16
N LEU A 37 14.85 -16.34 -0.58
CA LEU A 37 15.16 -15.16 -1.43
C LEU A 37 15.46 -13.82 -0.73
N THR A 38 16.74 -13.42 -0.74
CA THR A 38 17.15 -12.04 -0.45
C THR A 38 18.21 -11.54 -1.44
N GLY A 39 17.75 -10.88 -2.51
CA GLY A 39 18.55 -9.80 -3.11
C GLY A 39 18.30 -8.54 -2.27
N LYS A 40 19.36 -7.90 -1.76
CA LYS A 40 19.25 -6.71 -0.91
C LYS A 40 19.08 -5.47 -1.79
N VAL A 41 18.01 -4.71 -1.55
CA VAL A 41 17.74 -3.41 -2.21
C VAL A 41 18.61 -2.32 -1.58
N ARG A 42 19.08 -1.37 -2.37
CA ARG A 42 19.84 -0.21 -1.88
C ARG A 42 18.91 0.80 -1.18
N PRO A 43 19.32 1.48 -0.09
CA PRO A 43 18.43 2.32 0.72
C PRO A 43 17.78 3.50 -0.01
N THR A 44 18.42 4.03 -1.06
CA THR A 44 17.88 5.13 -1.87
C THR A 44 16.91 4.69 -2.95
N LEU A 45 16.71 3.38 -3.14
CA LEU A 45 15.92 2.75 -4.19
C LEU A 45 16.20 3.34 -5.59
N PRO A 46 17.39 3.12 -6.16
CA PRO A 46 17.69 3.49 -7.55
C PRO A 46 16.84 2.71 -8.55
N GLU A 47 16.75 3.21 -9.79
CA GLU A 47 15.85 2.66 -10.81
C GLU A 47 16.07 1.16 -11.08
N ASP A 48 17.32 0.68 -11.05
CA ASP A 48 17.61 -0.75 -11.24
C ASP A 48 16.90 -1.64 -10.21
N ASP A 49 16.76 -1.14 -8.97
CA ASP A 49 16.20 -1.88 -7.84
C ASP A 49 14.66 -1.78 -7.82
N ILE A 50 14.05 -0.84 -8.55
CA ILE A 50 12.58 -0.72 -8.68
C ILE A 50 11.99 -2.01 -9.25
N SER A 51 12.68 -2.66 -10.19
CA SER A 51 12.25 -3.93 -10.77
C SER A 51 12.11 -5.04 -9.71
N LEU A 52 12.98 -5.05 -8.70
CA LEU A 52 12.92 -6.00 -7.59
C LEU A 52 11.75 -5.69 -6.65
N ILE A 53 11.47 -4.41 -6.41
CA ILE A 53 10.30 -3.98 -5.63
C ILE A 53 9.00 -4.36 -6.34
N ARG A 54 8.87 -4.09 -7.64
CA ARG A 54 7.69 -4.50 -8.43
C ARG A 54 7.42 -6.00 -8.28
N ARG A 55 8.44 -6.84 -8.49
CA ARG A 55 8.33 -8.30 -8.29
C ARG A 55 7.87 -8.69 -6.88
N LYS A 56 8.31 -7.96 -5.85
CA LYS A 56 7.89 -8.22 -4.46
C LYS A 56 6.44 -7.79 -4.24
N ILE A 57 6.02 -6.64 -4.77
CA ILE A 57 4.63 -6.16 -4.72
C ILE A 57 3.71 -7.16 -5.44
N ASP A 58 4.05 -7.54 -6.68
CA ASP A 58 3.24 -8.48 -7.48
C ASP A 58 3.06 -9.82 -6.78
N ARG A 59 4.09 -10.30 -6.07
CA ARG A 59 3.99 -11.50 -5.23
C ARG A 59 3.07 -11.30 -4.02
N CYS A 60 3.05 -10.13 -3.40
CA CYS A 60 2.09 -9.83 -2.33
C CYS A 60 0.66 -9.80 -2.86
N LEU A 61 0.46 -9.23 -4.06
CA LEU A 61 -0.85 -9.14 -4.72
C LEU A 61 -1.32 -10.46 -5.32
N SER A 62 -0.41 -11.43 -5.51
CA SER A 62 -0.77 -12.76 -5.95
C SER A 62 -1.51 -13.53 -4.84
N GLU A 63 -2.66 -14.11 -5.19
CA GLU A 63 -3.43 -15.01 -4.31
C GLU A 63 -2.73 -16.36 -4.04
N ALA A 64 -1.51 -16.56 -4.54
CA ALA A 64 -0.77 -17.80 -4.40
C ALA A 64 -0.29 -18.03 -2.95
N GLY A 65 -0.68 -19.15 -2.34
CA GLY A 65 -0.34 -19.50 -0.97
C GLY A 65 -1.18 -18.70 0.04
N GLY A 66 -2.00 -19.40 0.83
CA GLY A 66 -3.04 -18.82 1.69
C GLY A 66 -2.57 -17.79 2.72
N ALA A 67 -3.47 -17.40 3.63
CA ALA A 67 -3.32 -16.22 4.51
C ALA A 67 -1.94 -16.09 5.20
N ALA A 68 -1.38 -17.19 5.72
CA ALA A 68 -0.05 -17.17 6.36
C ALA A 68 1.09 -16.77 5.39
N SER A 69 1.02 -17.20 4.13
CA SER A 69 2.01 -16.84 3.12
C SER A 69 1.85 -15.40 2.65
N ALA A 70 0.60 -14.92 2.49
CA ALA A 70 0.33 -13.52 2.18
C ALA A 70 0.89 -12.59 3.28
N ARG A 71 0.60 -12.90 4.56
CA ARG A 71 1.14 -12.17 5.71
C ARG A 71 2.67 -12.13 5.72
N ALA A 72 3.33 -13.26 5.44
CA ALA A 72 4.78 -13.33 5.37
C ALA A 72 5.38 -12.48 4.24
N ARG A 73 4.73 -12.46 3.06
CA ARG A 73 5.16 -11.62 1.93
C ARG A 73 4.99 -10.14 2.23
N ALA A 74 3.85 -9.76 2.82
CA ALA A 74 3.60 -8.40 3.28
C ALA A 74 4.64 -7.97 4.33
N ALA A 75 4.94 -8.81 5.32
CA ALA A 75 5.99 -8.53 6.31
C ALA A 75 7.35 -8.30 5.62
N SER A 76 7.73 -9.16 4.67
CA SER A 76 8.99 -9.02 3.91
C SER A 76 9.06 -7.72 3.10
N LEU A 77 7.97 -7.33 2.44
CA LEU A 77 7.93 -6.08 1.67
C LEU A 77 7.93 -4.85 2.58
N GLY A 78 7.19 -4.93 3.69
CA GLY A 78 7.17 -3.88 4.71
C GLY A 78 8.54 -3.68 5.35
N GLY A 79 9.25 -4.77 5.68
CA GLY A 79 10.62 -4.73 6.17
C GLY A 79 11.58 -4.05 5.19
N VAL A 80 11.43 -4.32 3.88
CA VAL A 80 12.20 -3.62 2.85
C VAL A 80 11.90 -2.12 2.84
N TYR A 81 10.63 -1.71 2.92
CA TYR A 81 10.26 -0.28 2.98
C TYR A 81 10.88 0.42 4.20
N LEU A 82 10.89 -0.25 5.36
CA LEU A 82 11.48 0.28 6.59
C LEU A 82 13.01 0.45 6.51
N ASP A 83 13.67 -0.36 5.69
CA ASP A 83 15.11 -0.27 5.44
C ASP A 83 15.48 0.80 4.39
N LEU A 84 14.49 1.41 3.74
CA LEU A 84 14.72 2.52 2.81
C LEU A 84 14.93 3.84 3.57
N GLU A 85 15.81 4.67 3.02
CA GLU A 85 15.94 6.07 3.41
C GLU A 85 14.78 6.90 2.82
N LEU A 86 14.66 8.15 3.28
CA LEU A 86 13.57 9.05 2.86
C LEU A 86 13.37 9.10 1.34
N VAL A 87 14.46 9.22 0.56
CA VAL A 87 14.40 9.22 -0.91
C VAL A 87 13.85 7.91 -1.46
N GLY A 88 14.27 6.77 -0.89
CA GLY A 88 13.80 5.45 -1.29
C GLY A 88 12.33 5.24 -0.94
N GLN A 89 11.89 5.67 0.25
CA GLN A 89 10.49 5.62 0.67
C GLN A 89 9.59 6.44 -0.26
N GLN A 90 10.02 7.66 -0.64
CA GLN A 90 9.28 8.49 -1.59
C GLN A 90 9.20 7.83 -2.98
N ARG A 91 10.29 7.23 -3.47
CA ARG A 91 10.28 6.48 -4.74
C ARG A 91 9.35 5.27 -4.69
N PHE A 92 9.32 4.55 -3.57
CA PHE A 92 8.39 3.46 -3.35
C PHE A 92 6.92 3.94 -3.39
N LEU A 93 6.63 5.10 -2.80
CA LEU A 93 5.29 5.69 -2.83
C LEU A 93 4.88 6.17 -4.23
N ARG A 94 5.81 6.78 -4.98
CA ARG A 94 5.59 7.14 -6.40
C ARG A 94 5.26 5.91 -7.23
N LEU A 95 6.06 4.85 -7.08
CA LEU A 95 5.81 3.57 -7.73
C LEU A 95 4.40 3.02 -7.45
N LEU A 96 3.95 3.04 -6.18
CA LEU A 96 2.59 2.59 -5.84
C LEU A 96 1.49 3.48 -6.43
N ALA A 97 1.70 4.79 -6.43
CA ALA A 97 0.72 5.74 -6.95
C ALA A 97 0.57 5.62 -8.47
N GLU A 98 1.67 5.41 -9.19
CA GLU A 98 1.72 5.38 -10.65
C GLU A 98 1.34 4.00 -11.22
N ASP A 99 1.95 2.93 -10.70
CA ASP A 99 1.84 1.60 -11.33
C ASP A 99 0.75 0.72 -10.71
N TYR A 100 0.35 0.98 -9.46
CA TYR A 100 -0.53 0.09 -8.69
C TYR A 100 -1.92 0.71 -8.41
N GLY A 101 -2.36 1.61 -9.29
CA GLY A 101 -3.73 2.11 -9.34
C GLY A 101 -4.72 1.18 -10.06
N VAL A 102 -5.96 1.63 -10.21
CA VAL A 102 -6.93 0.92 -11.05
C VAL A 102 -6.44 0.93 -12.50
N ALA A 103 -6.22 -0.26 -13.07
CA ALA A 103 -5.78 -0.39 -14.45
C ALA A 103 -6.88 0.08 -15.41
N THR A 104 -6.62 1.15 -16.17
CA THR A 104 -7.61 1.76 -17.07
C THR A 104 -8.11 0.79 -18.14
N THR A 105 -7.23 -0.10 -18.63
CA THR A 105 -7.57 -1.10 -19.65
C THR A 105 -8.53 -2.18 -19.14
N THR A 106 -8.33 -2.67 -17.91
CA THR A 106 -9.23 -3.64 -17.29
C THR A 106 -10.54 -2.99 -16.89
N LEU A 107 -10.49 -1.75 -16.37
CA LEU A 107 -11.68 -0.95 -16.07
C LEU A 107 -12.53 -0.72 -17.31
N HIS A 108 -11.92 -0.30 -18.43
CA HIS A 108 -12.64 -0.09 -19.68
C HIS A 108 -13.36 -1.37 -20.13
N THR A 109 -12.66 -2.51 -20.13
CA THR A 109 -13.27 -3.81 -20.47
C THR A 109 -14.43 -4.17 -19.53
N ALA A 110 -14.27 -3.95 -18.23
CA ALA A 110 -15.33 -4.24 -17.25
C ALA A 110 -16.57 -3.34 -17.45
N VAL A 111 -16.37 -2.06 -17.77
CA VAL A 111 -17.45 -1.13 -18.09
C VAL A 111 -18.18 -1.53 -19.37
N GLN A 112 -17.46 -1.92 -20.42
CA GLN A 112 -18.08 -2.38 -21.67
C GLN A 112 -18.91 -3.65 -21.47
N ALA A 113 -18.42 -4.59 -20.66
CA ALA A 113 -19.18 -5.79 -20.32
C ALA A 113 -20.45 -5.46 -19.52
N TRP A 114 -20.39 -4.48 -18.62
CA TRP A 114 -21.56 -4.01 -17.88
C TRP A 114 -22.58 -3.31 -18.77
N LEU A 115 -22.14 -2.41 -19.66
CA LEU A 115 -23.01 -1.74 -20.63
C LEU A 115 -23.73 -2.74 -21.54
N ALA A 116 -23.01 -3.75 -22.05
CA ALA A 116 -23.60 -4.80 -22.88
C ALA A 116 -24.71 -5.59 -22.16
N CYS A 117 -24.57 -5.81 -20.85
CA CYS A 117 -25.63 -6.42 -20.04
C CYS A 117 -26.80 -5.47 -19.75
N ALA A 118 -26.52 -4.18 -19.54
CA ALA A 118 -27.54 -3.17 -19.23
C ALA A 118 -28.42 -2.83 -20.44
N ASP A 119 -27.84 -2.76 -21.65
CA ASP A 119 -28.55 -2.44 -22.89
C ASP A 119 -29.30 -3.64 -23.49
N GLY A 120 -29.03 -4.85 -23.00
CA GLY A 120 -29.67 -6.07 -23.46
C GLY A 120 -31.17 -6.07 -23.11
N LYS A 121 -32.04 -6.10 -24.12
CA LYS A 121 -33.51 -6.19 -23.97
C LYS A 121 -34.02 -7.55 -23.46
N ASP A 122 -33.15 -8.41 -22.95
CA ASP A 122 -33.51 -9.74 -22.45
C ASP A 122 -34.00 -9.63 -20.98
N PRO A 123 -35.29 -9.93 -20.70
CA PRO A 123 -35.85 -9.88 -19.36
C PRO A 123 -35.18 -10.82 -18.35
N ASN A 124 -34.42 -11.83 -18.81
CA ASN A 124 -33.72 -12.80 -17.95
C ASN A 124 -32.23 -12.44 -17.73
N ASN A 125 -31.77 -11.26 -18.16
CA ASN A 125 -30.36 -10.86 -18.07
C ASN A 125 -29.93 -10.34 -16.68
N GLU A 126 -30.81 -10.36 -15.68
CA GLU A 126 -30.53 -9.88 -14.31
C GLU A 126 -29.27 -10.54 -13.71
N ARG A 127 -29.10 -11.85 -13.91
CA ARG A 127 -27.91 -12.58 -13.45
C ARG A 127 -26.63 -12.12 -14.13
N GLY A 128 -26.71 -11.74 -15.41
CA GLY A 128 -25.58 -11.20 -16.18
C GLY A 128 -25.16 -9.83 -15.65
N LEU A 129 -26.15 -8.96 -15.43
CA LEU A 129 -25.94 -7.63 -14.86
C LEU A 129 -25.31 -7.69 -13.47
N LEU A 130 -25.83 -8.51 -12.56
CA LEU A 130 -25.27 -8.67 -11.20
C LEU A 130 -23.83 -9.19 -11.22
N ARG A 131 -23.48 -10.10 -12.13
CA ARG A 131 -22.10 -10.57 -12.32
C ARG A 131 -21.20 -9.45 -12.86
N ALA A 132 -21.69 -8.66 -13.81
CA ALA A 132 -20.94 -7.53 -14.37
C ALA A 132 -20.68 -6.46 -13.32
N GLU A 133 -21.67 -6.13 -12.49
CA GLU A 133 -21.48 -5.23 -11.35
C GLU A 133 -20.48 -5.77 -10.33
N GLN A 134 -20.55 -7.06 -10.00
CA GLN A 134 -19.57 -7.69 -9.11
C GLN A 134 -18.15 -7.59 -9.69
N ASN A 135 -18.00 -7.81 -10.99
CA ASN A 135 -16.72 -7.65 -11.67
C ASN A 135 -16.22 -6.20 -11.65
N LEU A 136 -17.11 -5.22 -11.84
CA LEU A 136 -16.78 -3.80 -11.76
C LEU A 136 -16.31 -3.42 -10.35
N ARG A 137 -17.02 -3.85 -9.30
CA ARG A 137 -16.61 -3.66 -7.89
C ARG A 137 -15.23 -4.25 -7.60
N LYS A 138 -14.91 -5.43 -8.17
CA LYS A 138 -13.58 -6.04 -8.03
C LYS A 138 -12.51 -5.23 -8.77
N THR A 139 -12.79 -4.80 -10.00
CA THR A 139 -11.85 -4.07 -10.87
C THR A 139 -11.52 -2.68 -10.32
N LEU A 140 -12.49 -2.00 -9.70
CA LEU A 140 -12.29 -0.68 -9.10
C LEU A 140 -11.47 -0.68 -7.81
N ARG A 141 -11.20 -1.85 -7.21
CA ARG A 141 -10.29 -1.94 -6.07
C ARG A 141 -8.86 -1.84 -6.57
N ALA A 142 -8.21 -0.71 -6.34
CA ALA A 142 -6.82 -0.50 -6.74
C ALA A 142 -5.89 -1.52 -6.04
N PRO A 143 -4.94 -2.14 -6.76
CA PRO A 143 -3.99 -3.09 -6.19
C PRO A 143 -3.21 -2.55 -4.99
N ARG A 144 -2.83 -1.26 -5.01
CA ARG A 144 -2.19 -0.60 -3.87
C ARG A 144 -3.04 -0.66 -2.60
N MET A 145 -4.36 -0.56 -2.70
CA MET A 145 -5.25 -0.65 -1.54
C MET A 145 -5.31 -2.05 -0.95
N HIS A 146 -5.28 -3.08 -1.80
CA HIS A 146 -5.16 -4.45 -1.33
C HIS A 146 -3.85 -4.67 -0.57
N LEU A 147 -2.73 -4.12 -1.07
CA LEU A 147 -1.45 -4.18 -0.39
C LEU A 147 -1.47 -3.47 0.97
N LEU A 148 -2.04 -2.25 1.06
CA LEU A 148 -2.17 -1.53 2.33
C LEU A 148 -2.99 -2.33 3.36
N THR A 149 -4.08 -2.99 2.94
CA THR A 149 -4.86 -3.87 3.82
C THR A 149 -4.03 -5.04 4.34
N GLN A 150 -3.17 -5.65 3.52
CA GLN A 150 -2.27 -6.72 3.99
C GLN A 150 -1.25 -6.22 5.02
N PHE A 151 -0.74 -4.99 4.88
CA PHE A 151 0.12 -4.40 5.91
C PHE A 151 -0.62 -4.18 7.23
N ASN A 152 -1.92 -3.86 7.19
CA ASN A 152 -2.73 -3.67 8.40
C ASN A 152 -2.88 -4.96 9.22
N GLU A 153 -2.85 -6.13 8.57
CA GLU A 153 -2.91 -7.42 9.26
C GLU A 153 -1.63 -7.73 10.06
N LEU A 154 -0.54 -7.01 9.81
CA LEU A 154 0.74 -7.20 10.50
C LEU A 154 0.71 -6.59 11.92
N PRO A 155 1.55 -7.07 12.85
CA PRO A 155 1.70 -6.45 14.16
C PRO A 155 2.10 -4.98 14.00
N GLN A 156 1.41 -4.06 14.68
CA GLN A 156 1.61 -2.60 14.54
C GLN A 156 1.38 -2.07 13.09
N GLY A 157 0.60 -2.77 12.27
CA GLY A 157 0.31 -2.39 10.89
C GLY A 157 -0.32 -0.99 10.74
N VAL A 158 -1.25 -0.64 11.63
CA VAL A 158 -1.87 0.71 11.63
C VAL A 158 -0.84 1.83 11.79
N LYS A 159 0.11 1.66 12.73
CA LYS A 159 1.18 2.64 12.95
C LYS A 159 2.09 2.75 11.73
N PHE A 160 2.48 1.61 11.15
CA PHE A 160 3.25 1.59 9.91
C PHE A 160 2.57 2.37 8.78
N LEU A 161 1.26 2.15 8.61
CA LEU A 161 0.47 2.83 7.58
C LEU A 161 0.32 4.34 7.88
N ALA A 162 0.18 4.73 9.14
CA ALA A 162 0.18 6.14 9.53
C ALA A 162 1.54 6.81 9.19
N ASP A 163 2.66 6.15 9.50
CA ASP A 163 4.01 6.65 9.18
C ASP A 163 4.23 6.72 7.66
N MET A 164 3.80 5.70 6.92
CA MET A 164 3.86 5.67 5.45
C MET A 164 3.03 6.80 4.83
N ARG A 165 1.83 7.07 5.36
CA ARG A 165 1.01 8.20 4.92
C ARG A 165 1.64 9.55 5.24
N SER A 166 2.33 9.68 6.38
CA SER A 166 3.10 10.90 6.70
C SER A 166 4.11 11.22 5.60
N GLN A 167 4.81 10.20 5.10
CA GLN A 167 5.72 10.37 3.96
C GLN A 167 4.99 10.72 2.65
N LEU A 168 3.83 10.09 2.39
CA LEU A 168 3.01 10.43 1.22
C LEU A 168 2.53 11.89 1.25
N LEU A 169 2.12 12.40 2.42
CA LEU A 169 1.71 13.78 2.59
C LEU A 169 2.80 14.79 2.21
N SER A 170 4.08 14.43 2.39
CA SER A 170 5.21 15.29 2.03
C SER A 170 5.39 15.47 0.51
N ILE A 171 4.92 14.51 -0.30
CA ILE A 171 5.09 14.49 -1.76
C ILE A 171 3.77 14.55 -2.55
N LYS A 172 2.60 14.57 -1.89
CA LYS A 172 1.29 14.46 -2.56
C LYS A 172 0.97 15.54 -3.61
N HIS A 173 1.69 16.66 -3.57
CA HIS A 173 1.52 17.78 -4.48
C HIS A 173 2.32 17.64 -5.78
N GLU A 174 3.23 16.66 -5.85
CA GLU A 174 4.08 16.43 -7.03
C GLU A 174 3.30 15.89 -8.23
N SER A 175 2.22 15.13 -8.01
CA SER A 175 1.38 14.59 -9.09
C SER A 175 -0.07 14.33 -8.68
N ALA A 176 -0.97 14.30 -9.67
CA ALA A 176 -2.38 13.97 -9.45
C ALA A 176 -2.56 12.52 -8.93
N SER A 177 -1.72 11.59 -9.38
CA SER A 177 -1.74 10.19 -8.92
C SER A 177 -1.40 10.06 -7.44
N LEU A 178 -0.40 10.82 -6.94
CA LEU A 178 -0.06 10.85 -5.52
C LEU A 178 -1.19 11.48 -4.68
N ASN A 179 -1.83 12.53 -5.19
CA ASN A 179 -2.97 13.15 -4.51
C ASN A 179 -4.16 12.19 -4.41
N ALA A 180 -4.46 11.47 -5.50
CA ALA A 180 -5.49 10.44 -5.50
C ALA A 180 -5.16 9.32 -4.51
N PHE A 181 -3.88 8.91 -4.45
CA PHE A 181 -3.44 7.90 -3.49
C PHE A 181 -3.61 8.34 -2.04
N ASP A 182 -3.30 9.60 -1.67
CA ASP A 182 -3.55 10.10 -0.30
C ASP A 182 -5.04 10.07 0.06
N LYS A 183 -5.94 10.35 -0.89
CA LYS A 183 -7.39 10.29 -0.65
C LYS A 183 -7.84 8.87 -0.33
N GLU A 184 -7.44 7.89 -1.12
CA GLU A 184 -7.75 6.48 -0.87
C GLU A 184 -7.11 6.00 0.44
N PHE A 185 -5.87 6.41 0.73
CA PHE A 185 -5.18 6.08 1.98
C PHE A 185 -5.96 6.65 3.19
N LYS A 186 -6.41 7.90 3.10
CA LYS A 186 -7.23 8.54 4.14
C LYS A 186 -8.51 7.77 4.38
N GLU A 187 -9.22 7.37 3.33
CA GLU A 187 -10.45 6.58 3.43
C GLU A 187 -10.19 5.24 4.11
N LEU A 188 -9.12 4.55 3.72
CA LEU A 188 -8.73 3.27 4.33
C LEU A 188 -8.46 3.42 5.83
N LEU A 189 -7.67 4.42 6.23
CA LEU A 189 -7.41 4.67 7.66
C LEU A 189 -8.69 5.05 8.40
N ALA A 190 -9.60 5.81 7.79
CA ALA A 190 -10.87 6.17 8.40
C ALA A 190 -11.75 4.94 8.72
N THR A 191 -11.67 3.87 7.91
CA THR A 191 -12.37 2.61 8.19
C THR A 191 -11.82 1.83 9.39
N TRP A 192 -10.59 2.13 9.84
CA TRP A 192 -9.93 1.40 10.92
C TRP A 192 -9.81 2.20 12.21
N PHE A 193 -9.79 3.53 12.13
CA PHE A 193 -9.88 4.43 13.27
C PHE A 193 -11.33 4.79 13.58
N ASP A 194 -12.22 3.80 13.53
CA ASP A 194 -13.60 4.01 13.99
C ASP A 194 -13.62 4.08 15.52
N VAL A 195 -14.56 4.88 16.05
CA VAL A 195 -14.69 5.26 17.47
C VAL A 195 -14.81 4.02 18.38
N GLY A 196 -15.23 2.88 17.85
CA GLY A 196 -15.29 1.60 18.55
C GLY A 196 -13.94 1.00 18.98
N PHE A 197 -12.80 1.56 18.54
CA PHE A 197 -11.44 1.09 18.91
C PHE A 197 -10.67 2.07 19.80
N LEU A 198 -11.29 3.14 20.29
CA LEU A 198 -10.64 4.13 21.14
C LEU A 198 -11.06 3.92 22.61
N GLU A 199 -10.08 3.63 23.47
CA GLU A 199 -10.26 3.65 24.93
C GLU A 199 -9.97 5.07 25.44
N LEU A 200 -10.85 5.57 26.31
CA LEU A 200 -10.79 6.90 26.95
C LEU A 200 -10.17 6.82 28.35
#